data_AF-A0A3D0GNA6-F1
#
_entry.id   AF-A0A3D0GNA6-F1
#
_cell.length_a   1.000
_cell.length_b   1.000
_cell.length_c   1.000
_cell.angle_alpha   90.00
_cell.angle_beta   90.00
_cell.angle_gamma   90.00
#
_symmetry.space_group_name_H-M   'P 1'
#
loop_
_entity.id
_entity.type
_entity.pdbx_description
1 polymer ?
#
loop_
_entity_poly.entity_id
_entity_poly.type
_entity_poly.pdbx_seq_one_letter_code
_entity_poly.pdbx_strand_id
1 'polypeptide(L)' 'MADDLITVGQVLGAHGIKGWVRVRSYTEPEEQLFEYQPLFLKLPSGSVLL' A
#
# COMPACT_ATOMS: atom_id res chain seq x y z
N MET A 1 -18.72 -0.70 2.08
CA MET A 1 -17.88 -1.78 1.51
C MET A 1 -16.40 -1.49 1.72
N ALA A 2 -16.07 -0.95 2.89
CA ALA A 2 -14.69 -0.80 3.37
C ALA A 2 -14.49 -1.65 4.63
N ASP A 3 -15.44 -2.54 4.92
CA ASP A 3 -15.70 -3.02 6.27
C ASP A 3 -14.80 -4.22 6.63
N ASP A 4 -14.14 -4.84 5.64
CA ASP A 4 -13.22 -5.98 5.84
C ASP A 4 -11.86 -5.82 5.13
N LEU A 5 -11.37 -4.58 4.96
CA LEU A 5 -10.00 -4.37 4.49
C LEU A 5 -9.00 -4.37 5.65
N ILE A 6 -7.92 -5.13 5.51
CA ILE A 6 -6.79 -5.09 6.45
C ILE A 6 -5.68 -4.20 5.89
N THR A 7 -4.94 -3.56 6.80
CA THR A 7 -3.75 -2.80 6.41
C THR A 7 -2.56 -3.74 6.32
N VAL A 8 -2.03 -3.91 5.11
CA VAL A 8 -0.86 -4.79 4.83
C VAL A 8 0.45 -4.01 4.71
N GLY A 9 0.41 -2.68 4.72
CA GLY A 9 1.61 -1.84 4.67
C GLY A 9 1.32 -0.35 4.73
N GLN A 10 2.39 0.45 4.64
CA GLN A 10 2.34 1.92 4.71
C GLN A 10 3.28 2.55 3.68
N VAL A 11 2.76 3.53 2.92
CA VAL A 11 3.59 4.39 2.07
C VAL A 11 4.33 5.40 2.93
N LEU A 12 5.66 5.42 2.85
CA LEU A 12 6.53 6.29 3.66
C LEU A 12 6.86 7.62 2.95
N GLY A 13 6.86 7.63 1.62
CA GLY A 13 7.20 8.81 0.83
C GLY A 13 7.86 8.47 -0.50
N ALA A 14 8.29 9.49 -1.23
CA ALA A 14 8.91 9.33 -2.54
C ALA A 14 10.22 8.55 -2.49
N HIS A 15 10.48 7.78 -3.55
CA HIS A 15 11.74 7.11 -3.84
C HIS A 15 12.28 7.65 -5.17
N GLY A 16 13.26 8.56 -5.11
CA GLY A 16 13.84 9.19 -6.30
C GLY A 16 12.83 10.07 -7.06
N ILE A 17 13.03 10.20 -8.37
CA ILE A 17 12.28 11.15 -9.23
C ILE A 17 11.35 10.46 -10.23
N LYS A 18 11.30 9.12 -10.25
CA LYS A 18 10.51 8.33 -11.22
C LYS A 18 9.08 8.06 -10.78
N GLY A 19 8.61 8.74 -9.73
CA GLY A 19 7.29 8.49 -9.14
C GLY A 19 7.20 7.22 -8.30
N TRP A 20 8.33 6.60 -7.96
CA TRP A 20 8.34 5.46 -7.04
C TRP A 20 8.13 5.92 -5.61
N VAL A 21 7.69 4.98 -4.76
CA VAL A 21 7.48 5.23 -3.34
C VAL A 21 8.18 4.17 -2.51
N ARG A 22 8.62 4.57 -1.32
CA ARG A 22 9.06 3.63 -0.29
C ARG A 22 7.82 3.11 0.42
N VAL A 23 7.74 1.79 0.58
CA VAL A 23 6.65 1.13 1.31
C VAL A 23 7.24 0.33 2.44
N ARG A 24 6.60 0.39 3.61
CA ARG A 24 6.86 -0.51 4.72
C ARG A 24 5.83 -1.64 4.65
N SER A 25 6.30 -2.87 4.42
CA SER A 25 5.44 -4.05 4.47
C SER A 25 5.16 -4.48 5.91
N TYR A 26 3.95 -4.96 6.17
CA TYR A 26 3.58 -5.66 7.40
C TYR A 26 3.35 -7.15 7.17
N THR A 27 3.64 -7.65 5.96
CA THR A 27 3.56 -9.08 5.63
C THR A 27 4.83 -9.79 6.08
N GLU A 28 4.74 -11.10 6.27
CA GLU A 28 5.88 -11.97 6.54
C GLU A 28 5.78 -13.17 5.58
N PRO A 29 6.67 -13.28 4.56
CA PRO A 29 7.83 -12.42 4.29
C PRO A 29 7.45 -11.03 3.73
N GLU A 30 8.36 -10.06 3.80
CA GLU A 30 8.08 -8.65 3.46
C GLU A 30 7.69 -8.46 1.99
N GLU A 31 8.24 -9.26 1.08
CA GLU A 31 8.00 -9.18 -0.36
C GLU A 31 6.61 -9.66 -0.76
N GLN A 32 5.95 -10.45 0.10
CA GLN A 32 4.61 -10.98 -0.18
C GLN A 32 3.57 -9.86 -0.39
N LEU A 33 3.82 -8.65 0.14
CA LEU A 33 3.02 -7.46 -0.14
C LEU A 33 2.74 -7.25 -1.63
N PHE A 34 3.73 -7.56 -2.49
CA PHE A 34 3.62 -7.34 -3.94
C PHE A 34 2.75 -8.38 -4.66
N GLU A 35 2.34 -9.45 -3.98
CA GLU A 35 1.47 -10.50 -4.52
C GLU A 35 -0.02 -10.20 -4.28
N TYR A 36 -0.35 -9.32 -3.34
CA TYR A 36 -1.73 -8.94 -3.06
C TYR A 36 -2.29 -8.06 -4.18
N GLN A 37 -3.43 -8.45 -4.75
CA GLN A 37 -4.17 -7.65 -5.72
C GLN A 37 -5.69 -7.83 -5.53
N PRO A 38 -6.51 -6.77 -5.59
CA PRO A 38 -6.12 -5.36 -5.68
C PRO A 38 -5.64 -4.79 -4.33
N LEU A 39 -4.71 -3.83 -4.37
CA LEU A 39 -4.36 -3.00 -3.21
C LEU A 39 -5.11 -1.67 -3.26
N PHE A 40 -5.51 -1.17 -2.10
CA PHE A 40 -6.18 0.12 -1.96
C PHE A 40 -5.33 1.07 -1.11
N LEU A 41 -5.14 2.29 -1.59
CA LEU A 41 -4.50 3.36 -0.85
C LEU A 41 -5.56 4.18 -0.11
N LYS A 42 -5.45 4.23 1.22
CA LYS A 42 -6.27 5.10 2.06
C LYS A 42 -5.70 6.51 2.07
N LEU A 43 -6.44 7.46 1.51
CA LEU A 43 -6.15 8.89 1.46
C LEU A 43 -7.11 9.67 2.36
N PRO A 44 -6.79 10.93 2.73
CA PRO A 44 -7.73 11.79 3.46
C PRO A 44 -9.05 12.02 2.72
N SER A 45 -9.03 12.03 1.39
CA SER A 45 -10.20 12.25 0.53
C SER A 45 -11.02 10.99 0.22
N GLY A 46 -10.55 9.80 0.63
CA GLY A 46 -11.18 8.53 0.29
C GLY A 46 -10.16 7.43 0.06
N SER A 47 -10.57 6.32 -0.58
CA SER A 47 -9.65 5.25 -0.97
C SER A 47 -9.52 5.19 -2.48
N VAL A 48 -8.32 4.96 -2.99
CA VAL A 48 -8.03 4.78 -4.42
C VAL A 48 -7.39 3.42 -4.68
N LEU A 49 -7.65 2.84 -5.84
CA LEU A 49 -6.99 1.62 -6.29
C LEU A 49 -5.53 1.90 -6.63
N LEU A 50 -4.62 1.02 -6.20
CA LEU A 50 -3.18 1.09 -6.48
C LEU A 50 -2.82 0.24 -7.70
#